data_AF-A0AAJ2M9C4-F1
#
_entry.id   AF-A0AAJ2M9C4-F1
#
_cell.length_a   1.000
_cell.length_b   1.000
_cell.length_c   1.000
_cell.angle_alpha   90.00
_cell.angle_beta   90.00
_cell.angle_gamma   90.00
#
_symmetry.space_group_name_H-M   'P 1'
#
loop_
_entity.id
_entity.type
_entity.pdbx_description
1 polymer ?
#
loop_
_entity_poly.entity_id
_entity_poly.type
_entity_poly.pdbx_seq_one_letter_code
_entity_poly.pdbx_strand_id
1 'polypeptide(L)'
;MILYKYVGFDAGLKILETSTLGFSLPRDFNDPFEVTALALMGETVNVGVETQAVRSRFINKYAVLSLTRAPLNPLMWSHYADSHKGMVIGIDIEKAGLESFENYTIPAQRGEIIYVNTVPQQLIQ
;
A
#
# COMPACT_ATOMS: atom_id res chain seq x y z
N MET A 1 -13.22 -10.53 5.44
CA MET A 1 -13.27 -9.13 5.96
C MET A 1 -13.53 -8.17 4.79
N ILE A 2 -14.19 -7.02 4.99
CA ILE A 2 -14.30 -6.00 3.94
C ILE A 2 -13.25 -4.92 4.15
N LEU A 3 -12.46 -4.64 3.12
CA LEU A 3 -11.55 -3.50 3.06
C LEU A 3 -11.97 -2.56 1.92
N TYR A 4 -11.58 -1.30 2.01
CA TYR A 4 -12.04 -0.23 1.14
C TYR A 4 -10.91 0.35 0.32
N LYS A 5 -11.21 0.68 -0.94
CA LYS A 5 -10.34 1.44 -1.85
C LYS A 5 -11.02 2.73 -2.28
N TYR A 6 -10.32 3.84 -2.10
CA TYR A 6 -10.70 5.16 -2.61
C TYR A 6 -10.20 5.27 -4.05
N VAL A 7 -11.07 5.73 -4.95
CA VAL A 7 -10.77 5.89 -6.38
C VAL A 7 -11.57 7.07 -6.97
N GLY A 8 -11.00 7.69 -8.00
CA GLY A 8 -11.77 8.57 -8.89
C GLY A 8 -12.83 7.80 -9.68
N PHE A 9 -13.78 8.52 -10.28
CA PHE A 9 -14.91 7.90 -11.01
C PHE A 9 -14.46 6.97 -12.14
N ASP A 10 -13.56 7.42 -13.01
CA ASP A 10 -13.12 6.62 -14.17
C ASP A 10 -12.43 5.31 -13.75
N ALA A 11 -11.55 5.40 -12.74
CA ALA A 11 -10.87 4.23 -12.19
C ALA A 11 -11.87 3.28 -11.50
N GLY A 12 -12.84 3.85 -10.77
CA GLY A 12 -13.90 3.08 -10.12
C GLY A 12 -14.79 2.33 -11.11
N LEU A 13 -15.23 2.99 -12.18
CA LEU A 13 -15.98 2.36 -13.27
C LEU A 13 -15.19 1.21 -13.89
N LYS A 14 -13.91 1.45 -14.20
CA LYS A 14 -13.04 0.42 -14.76
C LYS A 14 -12.93 -0.80 -13.85
N ILE A 15 -12.77 -0.61 -12.54
CA ILE A 15 -12.73 -1.71 -11.57
C ILE A 15 -14.03 -2.53 -11.60
N LEU A 16 -15.18 -1.86 -11.67
CA LEU A 16 -16.48 -2.53 -11.71
C LEU A 16 -16.70 -3.29 -13.03
N GLU A 17 -16.31 -2.69 -14.15
CA GLU A 17 -16.42 -3.30 -15.49
C GLU A 17 -15.52 -4.51 -15.66
N THR A 18 -14.25 -4.43 -15.22
CA THR A 18 -13.28 -5.51 -15.40
C THR A 18 -13.25 -6.49 -14.25
N SER A 19 -13.85 -6.15 -13.10
CA SER A 19 -13.72 -6.91 -11.85
C SER A 19 -12.25 -7.16 -11.46
N THR A 20 -11.37 -6.21 -11.76
CA THR A 20 -9.94 -6.31 -11.44
C THR A 20 -9.47 -5.14 -10.58
N LEU A 21 -8.45 -5.39 -9.77
CA LEU A 21 -7.83 -4.39 -8.89
C LEU A 21 -6.44 -4.03 -9.41
N GLY A 22 -6.18 -2.72 -9.52
CA GLY A 22 -4.86 -2.21 -9.87
C GLY A 22 -3.91 -2.19 -8.67
N PHE A 23 -2.67 -2.62 -8.90
CA PHE A 23 -1.59 -2.50 -7.93
C PHE A 23 -0.71 -1.31 -8.33
N SER A 24 -0.32 -0.50 -7.35
CA SER A 24 0.57 0.65 -7.55
C SER A 24 2.01 0.21 -7.44
N LEU A 25 2.87 0.71 -8.31
CA LEU A 25 4.30 0.47 -8.19
C LEU A 25 4.87 1.41 -7.12
N PRO A 26 5.85 0.97 -6.30
CA PRO A 26 6.40 1.81 -5.26
C PRO A 26 7.07 3.12 -5.75
N ARG A 27 7.43 3.20 -7.03
CA ARG A 27 7.95 4.44 -7.66
C ARG A 27 6.88 5.51 -7.87
N ASP A 28 5.60 5.12 -7.90
CA ASP A 28 4.47 6.00 -8.15
C ASP A 28 3.86 6.54 -6.85
N PHE A 29 4.50 6.24 -5.72
CA PHE A 29 4.08 6.70 -4.40
C PHE A 29 4.41 8.17 -4.16
N ASN A 30 3.58 8.82 -3.33
CA ASN A 30 3.65 10.26 -3.11
C ASN A 30 4.72 10.67 -2.08
N ASP A 31 5.21 9.75 -1.26
CA ASP A 31 6.24 10.02 -0.26
C ASP A 31 7.64 9.62 -0.79
N PRO A 32 8.61 10.56 -0.88
CA PRO A 32 9.96 10.27 -1.36
C PRO A 32 10.78 9.36 -0.43
N PHE A 33 10.35 9.18 0.82
CA PHE A 33 10.95 8.28 1.80
C PHE A 33 10.33 6.89 1.78
N GLU A 34 9.26 6.67 1.01
CA GLU A 34 8.64 5.36 0.92
C GLU A 34 9.64 4.31 0.39
N VAL A 35 9.61 3.11 1.00
CA VAL A 35 10.53 2.00 0.73
C VAL A 35 11.99 2.21 1.17
N THR A 36 12.34 3.36 1.77
CA THR A 36 13.73 3.64 2.21
C THR A 36 14.22 2.64 3.26
N ALA A 37 13.40 2.34 4.27
CA ALA A 37 13.78 1.40 5.34
C ALA A 37 13.99 -0.03 4.82
N LEU A 38 13.25 -0.42 3.78
CA LEU A 38 13.31 -1.78 3.26
C LEU A 38 14.58 -2.04 2.43
N ALA A 39 15.15 -1.00 1.83
CA ALA A 39 16.46 -1.07 1.18
C ALA A 39 17.61 -1.36 2.17
N LEU A 40 17.39 -1.19 3.48
CA LEU A 40 18.39 -1.35 4.53
C LEU A 40 18.32 -2.69 5.27
N MET A 41 17.25 -3.48 5.07
CA MET A 41 16.98 -4.71 5.81
C MET A 41 17.83 -5.92 5.39
N GLY A 42 18.68 -5.78 4.36
CA GLY A 42 19.42 -6.90 3.76
C GLY A 42 20.95 -6.82 3.82
N GLU A 43 21.52 -5.66 4.11
CA GLU A 43 22.97 -5.47 4.00
C GLU A 43 23.44 -4.38 4.99
N THR A 44 24.62 -4.58 5.59
CA THR A 44 25.37 -3.54 6.31
C THR A 44 25.93 -2.53 5.29
N VAL A 45 25.05 -1.80 4.62
CA VAL A 45 25.43 -0.87 3.55
C VAL A 45 25.80 0.47 4.16
N ASN A 46 26.97 1.00 3.80
CA ASN A 46 27.30 2.40 4.04
C ASN A 46 26.23 3.29 3.38
N VAL A 47 25.48 4.03 4.20
CA VAL A 47 24.25 4.78 3.91
C VAL A 47 24.38 5.85 2.80
N GLY A 48 25.56 6.01 2.19
CA GLY A 48 25.87 7.12 1.29
C GLY A 48 25.82 6.85 -0.22
N VAL A 49 26.01 5.62 -0.72
CA VAL A 49 26.32 5.43 -2.18
C VAL A 49 25.64 4.22 -2.85
N GLU A 50 25.41 3.11 -2.15
CA GLU A 50 24.87 1.86 -2.74
C GLU A 50 23.32 1.76 -2.64
N THR A 51 22.67 2.71 -1.97
CA THR A 51 21.24 2.68 -1.66
C THR A 51 20.36 2.81 -2.90
N GLN A 52 20.79 3.52 -3.95
CA GLN A 52 19.95 3.76 -5.13
C GLN A 52 19.77 2.52 -6.02
N ALA A 53 20.82 1.72 -6.24
CA ALA A 53 20.73 0.55 -7.11
C ALA A 53 19.91 -0.57 -6.45
N VAL A 54 20.11 -0.82 -5.16
CA VAL A 54 19.33 -1.78 -4.35
C VAL A 54 17.87 -1.33 -4.26
N ARG A 55 17.63 -0.04 -3.96
CA ARG A 55 16.28 0.56 -3.95
C ARG A 55 15.60 0.42 -5.31
N SER A 56 16.31 0.71 -6.40
CA SER A 56 15.76 0.59 -7.77
C SER A 56 15.39 -0.84 -8.13
N ARG A 57 16.16 -1.84 -7.70
CA ARG A 57 15.80 -3.25 -7.90
C ARG A 57 14.55 -3.65 -7.13
N PHE A 58 14.42 -3.20 -5.89
CA PHE A 58 13.26 -3.51 -5.07
C PHE A 58 11.99 -2.85 -5.62
N ILE A 59 12.05 -1.56 -5.93
CA ILE A 59 10.92 -0.77 -6.45
C ILE A 59 10.32 -1.38 -7.72
N ASN A 60 11.14 -2.00 -8.57
CA ASN A 60 10.67 -2.61 -9.82
C ASN A 60 10.19 -4.07 -9.66
N LYS A 61 10.42 -4.70 -8.52
CA LYS A 61 10.07 -6.13 -8.28
C LYS A 61 8.68 -6.29 -7.66
N TYR A 62 8.23 -5.31 -6.89
CA TYR A 62 6.98 -5.40 -6.13
C TYR A 62 5.96 -4.37 -6.60
N ALA A 63 4.70 -4.70 -6.39
CA ALA A 63 3.58 -3.79 -6.52
C ALA A 63 2.71 -3.90 -5.27
N VAL A 64 2.03 -2.83 -4.91
CA VAL A 64 1.31 -2.70 -3.64
C VAL A 64 -0.15 -2.35 -3.90
N LEU A 65 -1.04 -3.04 -3.20
CA LEU A 65 -2.46 -2.73 -3.15
C LEU A 65 -2.79 -2.09 -1.80
N SER A 66 -2.88 -0.76 -1.77
CA SER A 66 -3.23 -0.04 -0.54
C SER A 66 -4.75 -0.03 -0.32
N LEU A 67 -5.19 -0.60 0.80
CA LEU A 67 -6.59 -0.70 1.24
C LEU A 67 -6.74 -0.16 2.66
N THR A 68 -7.96 0.19 3.07
CA THR A 68 -8.23 0.70 4.43
C THR A 68 -9.51 0.12 5.02
N ARG A 69 -9.65 0.14 6.35
CA ARG A 69 -10.90 -0.19 7.04
C ARG A 69 -11.87 0.99 7.18
N ALA A 70 -11.42 2.22 6.88
CA ALA A 70 -12.21 3.43 7.07
C ALA A 70 -12.73 3.97 5.72
N PRO A 71 -14.02 3.78 5.36
CA PRO A 71 -14.57 4.24 4.08
C PRO A 71 -14.94 5.75 4.05
N LEU A 72 -14.99 6.40 5.21
CA LEU A 72 -15.44 7.79 5.35
C LEU A 72 -14.35 8.73 5.90
N ASN A 73 -13.07 8.39 5.70
CA ASN A 73 -11.95 9.20 6.18
C ASN A 73 -11.77 10.45 5.29
N PRO A 74 -11.94 11.68 5.81
CA PRO A 74 -11.86 12.90 4.99
C PRO A 74 -10.50 13.14 4.33
N LEU A 75 -9.41 12.76 5.01
CA LEU A 75 -8.04 12.89 4.48
C LEU A 75 -7.78 11.89 3.36
N MET A 76 -8.33 10.67 3.46
CA MET A 76 -8.25 9.70 2.36
C MET A 76 -9.05 10.17 1.15
N TRP A 77 -10.22 10.78 1.39
CA TRP A 77 -11.03 11.43 0.34
C TRP A 77 -10.29 12.59 -0.36
N SER A 78 -9.48 13.37 0.35
CA SER A 78 -8.73 14.48 -0.27
C SER A 78 -7.58 13.97 -1.14
N HIS A 79 -6.86 12.92 -0.70
CA HIS A 79 -5.60 12.49 -1.35
C HIS A 79 -5.74 11.33 -2.34
N TYR A 80 -6.62 10.37 -2.07
CA TYR A 80 -6.71 9.12 -2.85
C TYR A 80 -7.98 8.99 -3.68
N ALA A 81 -8.99 9.79 -3.37
CA ALA A 81 -10.10 10.02 -4.30
C ALA A 81 -9.77 11.20 -5.22
N ASP A 82 -10.75 11.71 -5.95
CA ASP A 82 -10.61 12.86 -6.83
C ASP A 82 -10.91 14.17 -6.07
N SER A 83 -10.06 14.51 -5.09
CA SER A 83 -10.22 15.72 -4.25
C SER A 83 -11.61 15.85 -3.61
N HIS A 84 -11.97 14.89 -2.76
CA HIS A 84 -13.31 14.73 -2.14
C HIS A 84 -14.45 14.33 -3.09
N LYS A 85 -14.13 13.87 -4.31
CA LYS A 85 -15.09 13.31 -5.27
C LYS A 85 -14.67 11.92 -5.70
N GLY A 86 -15.58 11.15 -6.31
CA GLY A 86 -15.31 9.80 -6.76
C GLY A 86 -16.08 8.77 -5.96
N MET A 87 -15.44 7.63 -5.70
CA MET A 87 -16.10 6.45 -5.16
C MET A 87 -15.22 5.76 -4.12
N VAL A 88 -15.88 5.01 -3.24
CA VAL A 88 -15.22 4.06 -2.34
C VAL A 88 -15.78 2.69 -2.64
N ILE A 89 -14.90 1.75 -2.99
CA ILE A 89 -15.25 0.37 -3.33
C ILE A 89 -14.92 -0.51 -2.14
N GLY A 90 -15.92 -1.23 -1.63
CA GLY A 90 -15.75 -2.28 -0.64
C GLY A 90 -15.38 -3.60 -1.29
N ILE A 91 -14.31 -4.22 -0.83
CA ILE A 91 -13.73 -5.45 -1.36
C ILE A 91 -13.76 -6.49 -0.25
N ASP A 92 -14.47 -7.59 -0.49
CA ASP A 92 -14.41 -8.78 0.36
C ASP A 92 -13.09 -9.52 0.06
N ILE A 93 -12.11 -9.40 0.97
CA ILE A 93 -10.74 -9.84 0.70
C ILE A 93 -10.60 -11.35 0.60
N GLU A 94 -11.50 -12.10 1.23
CA GLU A 94 -11.52 -13.56 1.19
C GLU A 94 -11.99 -14.01 -0.20
N LYS A 95 -13.13 -13.47 -0.66
CA LYS A 95 -13.69 -13.77 -1.99
C LYS A 95 -12.78 -13.27 -3.12
N ALA A 96 -12.07 -12.17 -2.90
CA ALA A 96 -11.09 -11.65 -3.84
C ALA A 96 -9.76 -12.43 -3.82
N GLY A 97 -9.59 -13.41 -2.92
CA GLY A 97 -8.39 -14.23 -2.82
C GLY A 97 -7.16 -13.50 -2.27
N LEU A 98 -7.33 -12.29 -1.73
CA LEU A 98 -6.25 -11.41 -1.24
C LEU A 98 -5.58 -11.91 0.06
N GLU A 99 -6.09 -13.00 0.62
CA GLU A 99 -5.55 -13.63 1.82
C GLU A 99 -4.51 -14.73 1.56
N SER A 100 -4.26 -15.07 0.28
CA SER A 100 -3.35 -16.16 -0.10
C SER A 100 -1.87 -15.83 0.14
N PHE A 101 -1.20 -16.64 0.95
CA PHE A 101 0.25 -16.57 1.17
C PHE A 101 1.07 -17.12 0.00
N GLU A 102 0.45 -17.85 -0.92
CA GLU A 102 1.12 -18.33 -2.13
C GLU A 102 1.25 -17.23 -3.18
N ASN A 103 0.25 -16.34 -3.25
CA ASN A 103 0.17 -15.29 -4.26
C ASN A 103 0.75 -13.96 -3.80
N TYR A 104 0.73 -13.68 -2.49
CA TYR A 104 1.13 -12.38 -1.94
C TYR A 104 2.23 -12.51 -0.92
N THR A 105 3.29 -11.70 -1.08
CA THR A 105 4.37 -11.59 -0.09
C THR A 105 3.85 -11.10 1.27
N ILE A 106 2.90 -10.16 1.24
CA ILE A 106 2.18 -9.70 2.43
C ILE A 106 0.67 -9.75 2.09
N PRO A 107 -0.04 -10.78 2.54
CA PRO A 107 -1.49 -10.87 2.36
C PRO A 107 -2.25 -9.77 3.10
N ALA A 108 -3.48 -9.48 2.66
CA ALA A 108 -4.27 -8.35 3.16
C ALA A 108 -4.56 -8.40 4.67
N GLN A 109 -4.60 -9.59 5.28
CA GLN A 109 -4.79 -9.81 6.71
C GLN A 109 -3.53 -9.59 7.57
N ARG A 110 -2.35 -9.41 6.95
CA ARG A 110 -1.07 -9.19 7.64
C ARG A 110 -0.48 -7.79 7.44
N GLY A 111 -1.00 -7.01 6.48
CA GLY A 111 -0.48 -5.69 6.13
C GLY A 111 -1.05 -4.51 6.92
N GLU A 112 -1.57 -4.72 8.14
CA GLU A 112 -2.17 -3.65 8.93
C GLU A 112 -1.10 -2.69 9.46
N ILE A 113 -1.30 -1.39 9.19
CA ILE A 113 -0.45 -0.32 9.70
C ILE A 113 -1.17 0.39 10.84
N ILE A 114 -0.55 0.38 12.02
CA ILE A 114 -1.04 1.06 13.21
C ILE A 114 -0.20 2.30 13.44
N TYR A 115 -0.77 3.47 13.18
CA TYR A 115 -0.14 4.75 13.48
C TYR A 115 -0.23 5.01 14.98
N VAL A 116 0.92 5.05 15.64
CA VAL A 116 1.03 5.37 17.08
C VAL A 116 1.56 6.79 17.26
N ASN A 117 0.96 7.54 18.19
CA ASN A 117 1.39 8.91 18.50
C ASN A 117 2.63 8.96 19.41
N THR A 118 3.09 7.81 19.88
CA THR A 118 4.25 7.65 20.76
C THR A 118 5.23 6.70 20.14
N VAL A 119 6.52 7.00 20.26
CA VAL A 119 7.58 6.07 19.83
C VAL A 119 7.39 4.72 20.52
N PRO A 120 7.40 3.60 19.78
CA PRO A 120 7.29 2.27 20.38
C PRO A 120 8.41 2.06 21.40
N GLN A 121 8.06 1.82 22.67
CA GLN A 121 9.04 1.62 23.74
C GLN A 121 9.65 0.21 23.75
N GLN A 122 9.07 -0.74 23.00
CA GLN A 122 9.51 -2.13 22.95
C GLN A 122 10.10 -2.47 21.57
N LEU A 123 11.36 -2.11 21.32
CA LEU A 123 12.18 -2.68 20.24
C LEU A 123 13.68 -2.63 20.61
N ILE A 124 13.98 -2.72 21.91
CA ILE A 124 15.34 -2.90 22.44
C ILE A 124 15.27 -4.03 23.47
N GLN A 125 15.39 -5.27 23.01
CA GLN A 125 15.90 -6.40 23.80
C GLN A 125 16.94 -7.11 22.97
#